data_AF-A0A7Z9S3C1-F1
#
_entry.id   AF-A0A7Z9S3C1-F1
#
_cell.length_a   1.000
_cell.length_b   1.000
_cell.length_c   1.000
_cell.angle_alpha   90.00
_cell.angle_beta   90.00
_cell.angle_gamma   90.00
#
_symmetry.space_group_name_H-M   'P 1'
#
loop_
_entity.id
_entity.type
_entity.pdbx_description
1 polymer ?
#
loop_
_entity_poly.entity_id
_entity_poly.type
_entity_poly.pdbx_seq_one_letter_code
_entity_poly.pdbx_strand_id
1 'polypeptide(L)' 'GTFTPTRTYRTQDGANCRDFETTIYVDGEQETGTGRACRQSDGTWQIVG' A
#
# COMPACT_ATOMS: atom_id res chain seq x y z
N GLY A 1 -4.55 -10.37 9.49
CA GLY A 1 -4.45 -9.89 8.11
C GLY A 1 -3.01 -9.96 7.63
N THR A 2 -2.79 -10.05 6.33
CA THR A 2 -1.45 -10.07 5.70
C THR A 2 -1.28 -8.83 4.84
N PHE A 3 -0.04 -8.36 4.68
CA PHE A 3 0.29 -7.20 3.86
C PHE A 3 1.38 -7.58 2.87
N THR A 4 1.05 -7.57 1.58
CA THR A 4 1.90 -8.08 0.52
C THR A 4 2.18 -6.96 -0.50
N PRO A 5 3.42 -6.47 -0.62
CA PRO A 5 3.79 -5.53 -1.67
C PRO A 5 3.68 -6.19 -3.05
N THR A 6 2.99 -5.57 -3.99
CA THR A 6 2.80 -6.11 -5.35
C THR A 6 3.70 -5.44 -6.38
N ARG A 7 3.89 -4.12 -6.26
CA ARG A 7 4.72 -3.35 -7.20
C ARG A 7 5.33 -2.13 -6.54
N THR A 8 6.64 -1.92 -6.69
CA THR A 8 7.29 -0.64 -6.38
C THR A 8 7.58 0.12 -7.67
N TYR A 9 7.25 1.41 -7.73
CA TYR A 9 7.53 2.25 -8.88
C TYR A 9 7.75 3.70 -8.46
N ARG A 10 8.33 4.50 -9.37
CA ARG A 10 8.55 5.93 -9.16
C ARG A 10 7.53 6.72 -9.98
N THR A 11 6.85 7.68 -9.35
CA THR A 11 5.91 8.58 -10.05
C THR A 11 6.66 9.59 -10.90
N GLN A 12 5.95 10.26 -11.82
CA GLN A 12 6.52 11.37 -12.61
C GLN A 12 7.05 12.50 -11.71
N ASP A 13 6.40 12.73 -10.57
CA ASP A 13 6.83 13.73 -9.57
C ASP A 13 8.04 13.26 -8.73
N GLY A 14 8.58 12.08 -9.04
CA GLY A 14 9.79 11.54 -8.41
C GLY A 14 9.56 10.80 -7.09
N ALA A 15 8.32 10.64 -6.63
CA ALA A 15 7.99 9.92 -5.41
C ALA A 15 8.08 8.40 -5.62
N ASN A 16 8.58 7.67 -4.62
CA ASN A 16 8.59 6.21 -4.66
C ASN A 16 7.27 5.69 -4.11
N CYS A 17 6.43 5.08 -4.93
CA CYS A 17 5.17 4.49 -4.53
C CYS A 17 5.20 2.97 -4.63
N ARG A 18 4.37 2.32 -3.82
CA ARG A 18 4.22 0.88 -3.69
C ARG A 18 2.75 0.53 -3.70
N ASP A 19 2.34 -0.25 -4.68
CA ASP A 19 1.05 -0.93 -4.62
C ASP A 19 1.20 -2.14 -3.69
N PHE A 20 0.15 -2.42 -2.92
CA PHE A 20 0.10 -3.52 -1.98
C PHE A 20 -1.29 -4.14 -1.97
N GLU A 21 -1.32 -5.41 -1.61
CA GLU A 21 -2.53 -6.12 -1.25
C GLU A 21 -2.52 -6.33 0.26
N THR A 22 -3.67 -6.10 0.90
CA THR A 22 -3.87 -6.37 2.31
C THR A 22 -5.08 -7.26 2.49
N THR A 23 -4.95 -8.24 3.37
CA THR A 23 -6.06 -9.07 3.80
C THR A 23 -6.47 -8.62 5.19
N ILE A 24 -7.75 -8.33 5.39
CA ILE A 24 -8.34 -7.97 6.68
C ILE A 24 -9.45 -8.96 7.02
N TYR A 25 -9.94 -8.92 8.26
CA TYR A 25 -11.13 -9.68 8.65
C TYR A 25 -12.21 -8.70 9.08
N VAL A 26 -13.39 -8.77 8.47
CA VAL A 26 -14.56 -7.94 8.79
C VAL A 26 -15.67 -8.90 9.21
N ASP A 27 -16.20 -8.73 10.43
CA ASP A 27 -17.21 -9.62 11.01
C ASP A 27 -16.86 -11.13 10.98
N GLY A 28 -15.56 -11.45 10.99
CA GLY A 28 -15.05 -12.83 10.93
C GLY A 28 -14.85 -13.38 9.52
N GLU A 29 -15.29 -12.66 8.48
CA GLU A 29 -15.03 -12.99 7.08
C GLU A 29 -13.72 -12.35 6.60
N GLN A 30 -13.00 -13.07 5.75
CA GLN A 30 -11.73 -12.59 5.20
C GLN A 30 -12.00 -11.70 3.98
N GLU A 31 -11.50 -10.47 4.04
CA GLU A 31 -11.62 -9.48 2.98
C GLU A 31 -10.24 -9.12 2.43
N THR A 32 -10.11 -8.98 1.12
CA THR A 32 -8.87 -8.57 0.47
C THR A 32 -9.05 -7.20 -0.18
N GLY A 33 -8.23 -6.25 0.26
CA GLY A 33 -8.17 -4.90 -0.29
C GLY A 33 -6.84 -4.64 -1.00
N THR A 34 -6.87 -3.81 -2.02
CA THR A 34 -5.64 -3.29 -2.64
C THR A 34 -5.48 -1.82 -2.29
N GLY A 35 -4.24 -1.37 -2.17
CA GLY A 35 -3.94 0.01 -1.85
C GLY A 35 -2.60 0.44 -2.43
N ARG A 36 -2.36 1.75 -2.35
CA ARG A 36 -1.11 2.37 -2.77
C ARG A 36 -0.52 3.14 -1.61
N ALA A 37 0.77 2.97 -1.36
CA ALA A 37 1.51 3.76 -0.40
C ALA A 37 2.64 4.51 -1.12
N CYS A 38 2.82 5.79 -0.80
CA CYS A 38 3.95 6.57 -1.30
C CYS A 38 4.91 6.91 -0.17
N ARG A 39 6.21 6.85 -0.47
CA ARG A 39 7.27 7.16 0.47
C ARG A 39 7.42 8.67 0.60
N GLN A 40 7.31 9.15 1.81
CA GLN A 40 7.48 10.54 2.19
C GLN A 40 8.97 10.93 2.25
N SER A 41 9.23 12.23 2.33
CA SER A 41 10.58 12.79 2.43
C SER A 41 11.31 12.37 3.71
N ASP A 42 10.58 12.15 4.80
CA ASP A 42 11.09 11.61 6.08
C ASP A 42 11.37 10.09 6.03
N GLY A 43 11.04 9.44 4.91
CA GLY A 43 11.25 8.01 4.66
C GLY A 43 10.12 7.10 5.10
N THR A 44 9.07 7.63 5.75
CA THR A 44 7.85 6.89 6.09
C THR A 44 7.01 6.60 4.84
N TRP A 45 6.09 5.64 4.94
CA TRP A 45 5.15 5.32 3.86
C TRP A 45 3.75 5.76 4.27
N GLN A 46 3.09 6.50 3.39
CA GLN A 46 1.72 6.95 3.59
C GLN A 46 0.82 6.31 2.54
N ILE A 47 -0.31 5.74 2.97
CA ILE A 47 -1.35 5.27 2.05
C ILE A 47 -1.95 6.48 1.35
N VAL A 48 -1.98 6.45 0.02
CA VAL A 48 -2.58 7.47 -0.83
C VAL A 48 -3.79 6.86 -1.53
N GLY A 49 -4.94 7.51 -1.41
CA GLY A 49 -6.23 7.10 -2.00
C GLY A 49 -6.55 7.91 -3.25
#